data_AF-A0AAD5EI57-F1
#
_entry.id   AF-A0AAD5EI57-F1
#
_cell.length_a   1.000
_cell.length_b   1.000
_cell.length_c   1.000
_cell.angle_alpha   90.00
_cell.angle_beta   90.00
_cell.angle_gamma   90.00
#
_symmetry.space_group_name_H-M   'P 1'
#
loop_
_entity.id
_entity.type
_entity.pdbx_description
1 polymer ?
#
loop_
_entity_poly.entity_id
_entity_poly.type
_entity_poly.pdbx_seq_one_letter_code
_entity_poly.pdbx_strand_id
1 'polypeptide(L)'
;MVAIIAALAATLYITGTIVWSLAFFSTFDDRFIQSVPRYKLVTEPVTSAFAENPLHVMAIKFVFMVMTKAFGGFRYSLAHLAYYIDILNTIAAFAVLWEQIQSKPYYEKELATRFANDNTGIPDITSLRQIKRLIHPVLKNDGIILER
;
A
#
# COMPACT_ATOMS: atom_id res chain seq x y z
N MET A 1 32.28 6.15 -14.56
CA MET A 1 31.41 6.37 -13.37
C MET A 1 29.96 6.60 -13.75
N VAL A 2 29.63 7.54 -14.64
CA VAL A 2 28.24 7.86 -15.05
C VAL A 2 27.44 6.65 -15.58
N ALA A 3 28.07 5.76 -16.36
CA ALA A 3 27.40 4.56 -16.89
C ALA A 3 27.02 3.54 -15.80
N ILE A 4 27.82 3.39 -14.75
CA ILE A 4 27.54 2.47 -13.64
C ILE A 4 26.37 2.99 -12.81
N ILE A 5 26.31 4.30 -12.57
CA ILE A 5 25.20 4.95 -11.87
C ILE A 5 23.90 4.79 -12.64
N ALA A 6 23.92 5.01 -13.96
CA ALA A 6 22.76 4.80 -14.82
C ALA A 6 22.30 3.34 -14.83
N ALA A 7 23.22 2.38 -14.90
CA ALA A 7 22.91 0.95 -14.84
C ALA A 7 22.26 0.58 -13.49
N LEU A 8 22.83 1.04 -12.38
CA LEU A 8 22.31 0.78 -11.05
C LEU A 8 20.91 1.38 -10.85
N ALA A 9 20.69 2.61 -11.32
CA ALA A 9 19.37 3.24 -11.30
C ALA A 9 18.34 2.44 -12.11
N ALA A 10 18.72 1.97 -13.31
CA ALA A 10 17.86 1.12 -14.13
C ALA A 10 17.55 -0.22 -13.44
N THR A 11 18.54 -0.89 -12.86
CA THR A 11 18.34 -2.17 -12.17
C THR A 11 17.43 -2.02 -10.95
N LEU A 12 17.62 -0.97 -10.14
CA LEU A 12 16.77 -0.68 -9.00
C LEU A 12 15.33 -0.40 -9.45
N TYR A 13 15.15 0.39 -10.51
CA TYR A 13 13.83 0.68 -11.07
C TYR A 13 13.13 -0.59 -11.55
N ILE A 14 13.79 -1.39 -12.39
CA ILE A 14 13.22 -2.63 -12.94
C ILE A 14 12.85 -3.62 -11.83
N THR A 15 13.75 -3.82 -10.87
CA THR A 15 13.51 -4.73 -9.74
C THR A 15 12.35 -4.23 -8.89
N GLY A 16 12.31 -2.93 -8.61
CA GLY A 16 11.19 -2.30 -7.92
C GLY A 16 9.87 -2.50 -8.65
N THR A 17 9.82 -2.24 -9.95
CA THR A 17 8.63 -2.46 -10.78
C THR A 17 8.14 -3.91 -10.70
N ILE A 18 9.04 -4.90 -10.75
CA ILE A 18 8.67 -6.31 -10.64
C ILE A 18 8.05 -6.62 -9.27
N VAL A 19 8.68 -6.18 -8.18
CA VAL A 19 8.16 -6.41 -6.82
C VAL A 19 6.79 -5.76 -6.66
N TRP A 20 6.64 -4.52 -7.13
CA TRP A 20 5.34 -3.85 -7.11
C TRP A 20 4.32 -4.60 -7.96
N SER A 21 4.65 -4.99 -9.20
CA SER A 21 3.73 -5.75 -10.06
C SER A 21 3.25 -7.04 -9.40
N LEU A 22 4.15 -7.79 -8.75
CA LEU A 22 3.76 -8.99 -8.00
C LEU A 22 2.77 -8.65 -6.90
N ALA A 23 3.01 -7.57 -6.15
CA ALA A 23 2.07 -7.08 -5.14
C ALA A 23 0.71 -6.70 -5.76
N PHE A 24 0.70 -5.99 -6.90
CA PHE A 24 -0.54 -5.66 -7.62
C PHE A 24 -1.33 -6.92 -7.99
N PHE A 25 -0.69 -7.92 -8.60
CA PHE A 25 -1.36 -9.16 -8.96
C PHE A 25 -1.94 -9.88 -7.74
N SER A 26 -1.21 -9.90 -6.63
CA SER A 26 -1.70 -10.50 -5.38
C SER A 26 -2.88 -9.75 -4.74
N THR A 27 -3.07 -8.46 -5.02
CA THR A 27 -4.23 -7.70 -4.51
C THR A 27 -5.53 -8.08 -5.22
N PHE A 28 -5.46 -8.51 -6.49
CA PHE A 28 -6.65 -8.84 -7.29
C PHE A 28 -6.93 -10.34 -7.41
N ASP A 29 -5.95 -11.21 -7.12
CA ASP A 29 -6.13 -12.67 -7.20
C ASP A 29 -5.46 -13.40 -6.01
N ASP A 30 -6.29 -13.80 -5.04
CA ASP A 30 -5.87 -14.59 -3.88
C ASP A 30 -5.25 -15.95 -4.28
N ARG A 31 -5.61 -16.51 -5.45
CA ARG A 31 -5.06 -17.78 -5.92
C ARG A 31 -3.58 -17.65 -6.25
N PHE A 32 -3.15 -16.46 -6.68
CA PHE A 32 -1.75 -16.19 -6.96
C PHE A 32 -0.90 -16.28 -5.69
N ILE A 33 -1.34 -15.69 -4.58
CA ILE A 33 -0.67 -15.78 -3.27
C ILE A 33 -0.60 -17.25 -2.80
N GLN A 34 -1.69 -17.99 -2.96
CA GLN A 34 -1.75 -19.41 -2.59
C GLN A 34 -0.80 -20.28 -3.42
N SER A 35 -0.59 -19.93 -4.69
CA SER A 35 0.30 -20.67 -5.60
C SER A 35 1.79 -20.45 -5.31
N VAL A 36 2.17 -19.37 -4.63
CA VAL A 36 3.58 -19.04 -4.35
C VAL A 36 3.84 -18.73 -2.86
N PRO A 37 3.67 -19.72 -1.96
CA PRO A 37 3.71 -19.51 -0.52
C PRO A 37 5.06 -18.97 -0.01
N ARG A 38 6.15 -19.19 -0.76
CA ARG A 38 7.49 -18.70 -0.42
C ARG A 38 7.62 -17.18 -0.40
N TYR A 39 6.79 -16.46 -1.15
CA TYR A 39 6.85 -15.00 -1.23
C TYR A 39 5.78 -14.29 -0.40
N LYS A 40 4.95 -15.06 0.33
CA LYS A 40 3.84 -14.54 1.13
C LYS A 40 4.27 -13.44 2.10
N LEU A 41 5.43 -13.62 2.74
CA LEU A 41 6.02 -12.67 3.70
C LEU A 41 6.40 -11.32 3.08
N VAL A 42 6.64 -11.28 1.77
CA VAL A 42 6.96 -10.05 1.01
C VAL A 42 5.72 -9.48 0.36
N THR A 43 4.82 -10.33 -0.15
CA THR A 43 3.61 -9.86 -0.85
C THR A 43 2.58 -9.29 0.12
N GLU A 44 2.33 -9.90 1.28
CA GLU A 44 1.28 -9.46 2.22
C GLU A 44 1.48 -8.03 2.78
N PRO A 45 2.69 -7.61 3.23
CA PRO A 45 2.89 -6.24 3.71
C PRO A 45 2.72 -5.22 2.58
N VAL A 46 3.14 -5.58 1.36
CA VAL A 46 3.10 -4.68 0.21
C VAL A 46 1.68 -4.57 -0.34
N THR A 47 0.89 -5.65 -0.34
CA THR A 47 -0.54 -5.60 -0.69
C THR A 47 -1.33 -4.82 0.34
N SER A 48 -1.09 -5.00 1.64
CA SER A 48 -1.72 -4.20 2.69
C SER A 48 -1.38 -2.71 2.56
N ALA A 49 -0.09 -2.36 2.41
CA ALA A 49 0.33 -0.97 2.21
C ALA A 49 -0.32 -0.33 0.98
N PHE A 50 -0.49 -1.10 -0.08
CA PHE A 50 -1.15 -0.67 -1.30
C PHE A 50 -2.66 -0.48 -1.14
N ALA A 51 -3.34 -1.43 -0.50
CA ALA A 51 -4.76 -1.36 -0.22
C ALA A 51 -5.09 -0.20 0.73
N GLU A 52 -4.23 0.11 1.70
CA GLU A 52 -4.48 1.17 2.68
C GLU A 52 -4.13 2.56 2.16
N ASN A 53 -3.05 2.68 1.37
CA ASN A 53 -2.48 3.96 0.99
C ASN A 53 -2.11 4.05 -0.50
N PRO A 54 -3.06 3.86 -1.43
CA PRO A 54 -2.76 3.83 -2.87
C PRO A 54 -2.17 5.17 -3.38
N LEU A 55 -2.56 6.31 -2.79
CA LEU A 55 -2.01 7.62 -3.14
C LEU A 55 -0.50 7.73 -2.80
N HIS A 56 -0.09 7.27 -1.63
CA HIS A 56 1.31 7.29 -1.21
C HIS A 56 2.15 6.37 -2.10
N VAL A 57 1.63 5.19 -2.44
CA VAL A 57 2.31 4.26 -3.35
C VAL A 57 2.52 4.89 -4.73
N MET A 58 1.50 5.56 -5.28
CA MET A 58 1.61 6.29 -6.55
C MET A 58 2.66 7.42 -6.48
N ALA A 59 2.66 8.19 -5.39
CA ALA A 59 3.63 9.27 -5.19
C ALA A 59 5.08 8.74 -5.09
N ILE A 60 5.31 7.66 -4.33
CA ILE A 60 6.62 7.02 -4.20
C ILE A 60 7.12 6.52 -5.56
N LYS A 61 6.25 5.88 -6.34
CA LYS A 61 6.60 5.43 -7.70
C LYS A 61 6.99 6.58 -8.62
N PHE A 62 6.24 7.68 -8.58
CA PHE A 62 6.56 8.86 -9.36
C PHE A 62 7.94 9.43 -9.00
N VAL A 63 8.25 9.54 -7.70
CA VAL A 63 9.58 9.97 -7.24
C VAL A 63 10.67 9.02 -7.75
N PHE A 64 10.46 7.70 -7.65
CA PHE A 64 11.41 6.70 -8.14
C PHE A 64 11.66 6.82 -9.66
N MET A 65 10.61 7.08 -10.43
CA MET A 65 10.69 7.27 -11.87
C MET A 65 11.49 8.54 -12.22
N VAL A 66 11.21 9.65 -11.54
CA VAL A 66 11.95 10.92 -11.74
C VAL A 66 13.43 10.75 -11.38
N MET A 67 13.74 10.08 -10.27
CA MET A 67 15.11 9.77 -9.87
C MET A 67 15.81 8.90 -10.92
N THR A 68 15.16 7.84 -11.39
CA THR A 68 15.70 6.96 -12.43
C THR A 68 15.99 7.72 -13.73
N LYS A 69 15.13 8.66 -14.10
CA LYS A 69 15.35 9.54 -15.25
C LYS A 69 16.52 10.49 -15.03
N ALA A 70 16.63 11.11 -13.85
CA ALA A 70 17.71 12.03 -13.51
C ALA A 70 19.10 11.35 -13.57
N PHE A 71 19.19 10.08 -13.16
CA PHE A 71 20.42 9.29 -13.25
C PHE A 71 20.67 8.65 -14.61
N GLY A 72 19.79 8.86 -15.60
CA GLY A 72 19.94 8.30 -16.95
C GLY A 72 19.62 6.81 -17.07
N GLY A 73 18.87 6.23 -16.13
CA GLY A 73 18.46 4.82 -16.15
C GLY A 73 17.59 4.46 -17.35
N PHE A 74 16.86 5.42 -17.92
CA PHE A 74 16.09 5.20 -19.16
C PHE A 74 16.95 5.09 -20.42
N ARG A 75 18.29 5.12 -20.35
CA ARG A 75 19.12 4.77 -21.52
C ARG A 75 19.01 3.29 -21.90
N TYR A 76 18.51 2.45 -20.99
CA TYR A 76 18.32 1.02 -21.22
C TYR A 76 16.90 0.73 -21.73
N SER A 77 16.79 -0.11 -22.75
CA SER A 77 15.50 -0.54 -23.31
C SER A 77 14.63 -1.27 -22.29
N LEU A 78 15.24 -2.08 -21.41
CA LEU A 78 14.53 -2.82 -20.38
C LEU A 78 13.86 -1.90 -19.34
N ALA A 79 14.44 -0.73 -19.07
CA ALA A 79 13.83 0.26 -18.18
C ALA A 79 12.57 0.88 -18.80
N HIS A 80 12.51 1.03 -20.13
CA HIS A 80 11.30 1.47 -20.83
C HIS A 80 10.21 0.40 -20.80
N LEU A 81 10.56 -0.88 -20.95
CA LEU A 81 9.59 -1.97 -20.77
C LEU A 81 8.99 -1.94 -19.36
N ALA A 82 9.85 -1.81 -18.34
CA ALA A 82 9.41 -1.66 -16.95
C ALA A 82 8.51 -0.44 -16.76
N TYR A 83 8.79 0.68 -17.41
CA TYR A 83 7.93 1.86 -17.37
C TYR A 83 6.50 1.59 -17.87
N TYR A 84 6.33 0.85 -18.97
CA TYR A 84 4.99 0.48 -19.44
C TYR A 84 4.24 -0.43 -18.46
N ILE A 85 4.95 -1.38 -17.84
CA ILE A 85 4.39 -2.21 -16.78
C ILE A 85 3.98 -1.33 -15.57
N ASP A 86 4.79 -0.34 -15.24
CA ASP A 86 4.54 0.58 -14.14
C ASP A 86 3.33 1.50 -14.38
N ILE A 87 3.09 1.90 -15.63
CA ILE A 87 1.84 2.59 -16.02
C ILE A 87 0.63 1.71 -15.72
N LEU A 88 0.64 0.43 -16.13
CA LEU A 88 -0.47 -0.48 -15.89
C LEU A 88 -0.73 -0.66 -14.39
N ASN A 89 0.33 -0.83 -13.61
CA ASN A 89 0.24 -0.86 -12.15
C ASN A 89 -0.39 0.44 -11.60
N THR A 90 -0.02 1.60 -12.14
CA THR A 90 -0.54 2.89 -11.68
C THR A 90 -2.04 3.05 -11.99
N ILE A 91 -2.49 2.54 -13.14
CA ILE A 91 -3.92 2.50 -13.48
C ILE A 91 -4.68 1.61 -12.48
N ALA A 92 -4.13 0.45 -12.12
CA ALA A 92 -4.72 -0.41 -11.10
C ALA A 92 -4.75 0.27 -9.71
N ALA A 93 -3.72 1.05 -9.37
CA ALA A 93 -3.67 1.87 -8.15
C ALA A 93 -4.79 2.91 -8.11
N PHE A 94 -5.04 3.53 -9.25
CA PHE A 94 -6.11 4.49 -9.40
C PHE A 94 -7.49 3.83 -9.26
N ALA A 95 -7.68 2.63 -9.81
CA ALA A 95 -8.92 1.87 -9.65
C ALA A 95 -9.24 1.59 -8.17
N VAL A 96 -8.23 1.13 -7.39
CA VAL A 96 -8.39 0.91 -5.94
C VAL A 96 -8.68 2.22 -5.21
N LEU A 97 -7.96 3.30 -5.51
CA LEU A 97 -8.22 4.61 -4.92
C LEU A 97 -9.64 5.10 -5.23
N TRP A 98 -10.13 4.86 -6.44
CA TRP A 98 -11.48 5.22 -6.85
C TRP A 98 -12.55 4.46 -6.06
N GLU A 99 -12.37 3.15 -5.88
CA GLU A 99 -13.25 2.33 -5.01
C GLU A 99 -13.25 2.83 -3.56
N GLN A 100 -12.09 3.22 -3.03
CA GLN A 100 -12.00 3.82 -1.70
C GLN A 100 -12.75 5.14 -1.58
N ILE A 101 -12.63 6.02 -2.58
CA ILE A 101 -13.34 7.30 -2.59
C ILE A 101 -14.86 7.07 -2.64
N GLN A 102 -15.33 6.12 -3.46
CA GLN A 102 -16.76 5.80 -3.56
C GLN A 102 -17.33 5.15 -2.29
N SER A 103 -16.53 4.33 -1.61
CA SER A 103 -16.94 3.64 -0.38
C SER A 103 -16.84 4.52 0.87
N LYS A 104 -16.05 5.60 0.84
CA LYS A 104 -15.90 6.58 1.94
C LYS A 104 -17.22 7.05 2.57
N PRO A 105 -18.25 7.51 1.83
CA PRO A 105 -19.51 7.94 2.43
C PRO A 105 -20.29 6.80 3.11
N TYR A 106 -20.11 5.55 2.69
CA TYR A 106 -20.73 4.39 3.34
C TYR A 106 -20.03 4.07 4.66
N TYR A 107 -18.69 4.09 4.67
CA TYR A 107 -17.92 3.93 5.90
C TYR A 107 -18.17 5.05 6.90
N GLU A 108 -18.24 6.31 6.46
CA GLU A 108 -18.57 7.44 7.33
C GLU A 108 -19.96 7.30 7.94
N LYS A 109 -20.95 6.82 7.17
CA LYS A 109 -22.30 6.55 7.67
C LYS A 109 -22.34 5.36 8.63
N GLU A 110 -21.61 4.28 8.34
CA GLU A 110 -21.57 3.10 9.21
C GLU A 110 -20.80 3.37 10.52
N LEU A 111 -19.74 4.16 10.46
CA LEU A 111 -19.07 4.68 11.64
C LEU A 111 -20.02 5.60 12.41
N ALA A 112 -20.70 6.53 11.74
CA ALA A 112 -21.66 7.41 12.41
C ALA A 112 -22.81 6.63 13.07
N THR A 113 -23.33 5.55 12.47
CA THR A 113 -24.40 4.74 13.09
C THR A 113 -23.89 3.84 14.20
N ARG A 114 -22.69 3.26 14.08
CA ARG A 114 -22.06 2.45 15.15
C ARG A 114 -21.64 3.31 16.35
N PHE A 115 -21.17 4.54 16.11
CA PHE A 115 -20.77 5.48 17.16
C PHE A 115 -21.90 6.41 17.64
N ALA A 116 -23.03 6.51 16.94
CA ALA A 116 -24.22 7.19 17.49
C ALA A 116 -24.89 6.39 18.61
N ASN A 117 -24.69 5.06 18.65
CA ASN A 117 -25.13 4.19 19.74
C ASN A 117 -24.13 4.08 20.89
N ASP A 118 -22.91 4.58 20.72
CA ASP A 118 -21.87 4.55 21.74
C ASP A 118 -21.59 5.99 22.19
N ASN A 119 -22.07 6.35 23.37
CA ASN A 119 -22.15 7.73 23.90
C ASN A 119 -20.77 8.38 24.19
N THR A 120 -19.71 7.94 23.51
CA THR A 120 -18.35 8.45 23.61
C THR A 120 -17.99 9.16 22.31
N GLY A 121 -17.83 10.48 22.41
CA GLY A 121 -17.67 11.39 21.27
C GLY A 121 -16.65 10.96 20.21
N ILE A 122 -16.91 11.45 19.00
CA ILE A 122 -16.17 11.32 17.74
C ILE A 122 -14.67 11.08 17.99
N PRO A 123 -14.15 9.85 17.80
CA PRO A 123 -12.73 9.61 17.88
C PRO A 123 -12.11 10.12 16.59
N ASP A 124 -11.49 11.29 16.68
CA ASP A 124 -10.59 11.82 15.67
C ASP A 124 -9.58 10.72 15.27
N ILE A 125 -9.56 10.37 13.99
CA ILE A 125 -8.70 9.33 13.39
C ILE A 125 -7.22 9.73 13.53
N THR A 126 -6.95 11.01 13.82
CA THR A 126 -5.61 11.54 14.13
C THR A 126 -5.23 11.43 15.62
N SER A 127 -6.13 10.96 16.49
CA SER A 127 -5.84 10.91 17.92
C SER A 127 -4.80 9.83 18.23
N LEU A 128 -3.63 10.30 18.69
CA LEU A 128 -2.52 9.55 19.29
C LEU A 128 -2.94 8.42 20.25
N ARG A 129 -4.17 8.45 20.76
CA ARG A 129 -4.75 7.45 21.67
C ARG A 129 -5.04 6.10 20.99
N GLN A 130 -5.40 6.07 19.70
CA GLN A 130 -5.58 4.82 18.95
C GLN A 130 -4.24 4.19 18.54
N ILE A 131 -3.26 5.01 18.14
CA ILE A 131 -1.88 4.58 17.91
C ILE A 131 -1.29 3.98 19.19
N LYS A 132 -1.55 4.59 20.36
CA LYS A 132 -1.11 4.07 21.66
C LYS A 132 -1.76 2.71 22.01
N ARG A 133 -3.00 2.45 21.58
CA ARG A 133 -3.66 1.14 21.74
C ARG A 133 -3.09 0.07 20.80
N LEU A 134 -2.70 0.44 19.58
CA LEU A 134 -2.05 -0.46 18.61
C LEU A 134 -0.60 -0.81 19.02
N ILE A 135 0.10 0.10 19.72
CA ILE A 135 1.46 -0.14 20.24
C ILE A 135 1.44 -0.92 21.58
N HIS A 136 0.31 -0.94 22.30
CA HIS A 136 0.12 -1.72 23.53
C HIS A 136 -0.87 -2.90 23.38
N PRO A 137 -0.65 -3.87 22.47
CA PRO A 137 -1.47 -5.09 22.46
C PRO A 137 -1.13 -6.04 23.63
N VAL A 138 -0.08 -5.76 24.42
CA VAL A 138 0.47 -6.65 25.46
C VAL A 138 -0.07 -6.38 26.89
N LEU A 139 -0.87 -5.33 27.11
CA LEU A 139 -1.48 -5.06 28.43
C LEU A 139 -3.01 -5.26 28.41
N LYS A 140 -3.45 -6.42 27.91
CA LYS A 140 -4.79 -6.93 28.22
C LYS A 140 -4.66 -8.03 29.28
N ASN A 141 -4.58 -7.59 30.53
CA ASN A 141 -5.14 -8.32 31.67
C ASN A 141 -5.48 -7.25 32.71
N ASP A 142 -6.75 -6.88 32.78
CA ASP A 142 -7.55 -7.09 33.99
C ASP A 142 -8.97 -6.55 33.79
N GLY A 143 -9.93 -7.46 33.95
CA GLY A 143 -11.27 -7.20 34.47
C GLY A 143 -12.21 -6.32 33.64
N ILE A 144 -12.96 -6.92 32.72
CA ILE A 144 -14.35 -6.51 32.52
C ILE A 144 -15.20 -7.78 32.63
N ILE A 145 -15.80 -7.92 33.81
CA ILE A 145 -16.84 -8.90 34.14
C ILE A 145 -18.04 -8.57 33.25
N LEU A 146 -18.50 -9.56 32.49
CA LEU A 146 -19.81 -9.54 31.85
C LEU A 146 -20.85 -9.69 32.97
N GLU A 147 -21.52 -8.60 33.35
CA GLU A 147 -22.83 -8.71 34.01
C GLU A 147 -23.94 -8.65 32.97
N ARG A 148 -24.95 -9.45 33.27
CA ARG A 148 -25.99 -10.01 32.42
C ARG A 148 -27.26 -9.17 32.45
#